data_AF-A0A2A2VD10-F1
#
_entry.id   AF-A0A2A2VD10-F1
#
_cell.length_a   1.000
_cell.length_b   1.000
_cell.length_c   1.000
_cell.angle_alpha   90.00
_cell.angle_beta   90.00
_cell.angle_gamma   90.00
#
_symmetry.space_group_name_H-M   'P 1'
#
loop_
_entity.id
_entity.type
_entity.pdbx_description
1 polymer ?
#
loop_
_entity_poly.entity_id
_entity_poly.type
_entity_poly.pdbx_seq_one_letter_code
_entity_poly.pdbx_strand_id
1 'polypeptide(L)'
;MYHHVKKLMFTVRVDEPDPRFGNMLLEQFGGANGELAAAMQYSIQGLNCEDPDRKDLLMDIGTEELSHLEVVGTLARMHLKPSKFDRHAAEADPLIAIAGGGGVNLFNSQGSAWTADYLKITGELDVDLRSNIAAEARAKIVYERLINFTDDAGTKDALQFLMTREITHMKAFSLALESLSKPPFSIGRIAPTPGLVNQYFNDSTGTGDHGEIDTRGPWNEGSDWVFTESPAIQATEPGPAGAIVTESSPQTDEAGLGDLLIDELRDILHAEKQLTKALPKMAQAARYDQLRELFEQHLAETEGQIERINECFELLGKSARSKPCKGMMGLIEEGEEIVGEGERKENAAADLALIGAAQRVEHYEMASYTTARNLAQQLRHSAIVSLLSKSLAEEENADQLLNQVARSLMSVAKMPASVELTE
;
A
#
# COMPACT_ATOMS: atom_id res chain seq x y z
N MET A 1 -32.83 -3.19 11.95
CA MET A 1 -34.23 -3.11 11.45
C MET A 1 -34.62 -1.64 11.52
N TYR A 2 -35.12 -1.05 10.44
CA TYR A 2 -35.62 0.32 10.45
C TYR A 2 -37.14 0.34 10.66
N HIS A 3 -37.64 1.38 11.32
CA HIS A 3 -39.06 1.67 11.45
C HIS A 3 -39.34 3.08 10.91
N HIS A 4 -40.30 3.21 10.01
CA HIS A 4 -40.70 4.50 9.47
C HIS A 4 -41.97 4.99 10.14
N VAL A 5 -41.94 6.23 10.63
CA VAL A 5 -43.10 6.95 11.18
C VAL A 5 -43.51 8.01 10.16
N LYS A 6 -44.77 7.99 9.71
CA LYS A 6 -45.29 8.91 8.68
C LYS A 6 -45.23 10.41 9.02
N LYS A 7 -44.93 10.74 10.28
CA LYS A 7 -44.84 12.12 10.75
C LYS A 7 -43.41 12.60 10.54
N LEU A 8 -43.26 13.65 9.73
CA LEU A 8 -41.97 14.31 9.54
C LEU A 8 -41.37 14.76 10.87
N MET A 9 -40.04 14.65 10.98
CA MET A 9 -39.28 15.15 12.12
C MET A 9 -39.49 16.66 12.33
N PHE A 10 -39.59 17.41 11.22
CA PHE A 10 -39.94 18.83 11.21
C PHE A 10 -41.12 19.07 10.26
N THR A 11 -42.07 19.91 10.65
CA THR A 11 -43.24 20.20 9.81
C THR A 11 -42.85 21.17 8.70
N VAL A 12 -42.86 20.69 7.45
CA VAL A 12 -42.58 21.50 6.27
C VAL A 12 -43.80 22.33 5.87
N ARG A 13 -43.58 23.60 5.52
CA ARG A 13 -44.57 24.52 4.95
C ARG A 13 -43.92 25.31 3.83
N VAL A 14 -44.66 25.50 2.74
CA VAL A 14 -44.28 26.37 1.61
C VAL A 14 -45.52 27.19 1.29
N ASP A 15 -45.39 28.51 1.35
CA ASP A 15 -46.46 29.45 1.06
C ASP A 15 -46.61 29.61 -0.46
N GLU A 16 -45.51 29.93 -1.15
CA GLU A 16 -45.47 30.04 -2.61
C GLU A 16 -44.39 29.11 -3.21
N PRO A 17 -44.79 28.09 -3.99
CA PRO A 17 -43.84 27.22 -4.67
C PRO A 17 -42.93 27.99 -5.65
N ASP A 18 -41.64 27.68 -5.62
CA ASP A 18 -40.62 28.23 -6.50
C ASP A 18 -39.80 27.08 -7.10
N PRO A 19 -40.09 26.64 -8.33
CA PRO A 19 -39.36 25.55 -8.97
C PRO A 19 -37.85 25.77 -9.12
N ARG A 20 -37.40 27.03 -9.25
CA ARG A 20 -35.96 27.33 -9.38
C ARG A 20 -35.26 27.07 -8.06
N PHE A 21 -35.85 27.53 -6.96
CA PHE A 21 -35.36 27.22 -5.62
C PHE A 21 -35.49 25.72 -5.30
N GLY A 22 -36.57 25.08 -5.73
CA GLY A 22 -36.76 23.63 -5.62
C GLY A 22 -35.62 22.82 -6.27
N ASN A 23 -35.08 23.28 -7.40
CA ASN A 23 -33.89 22.67 -8.01
C ASN A 23 -32.62 22.90 -7.15
N MET A 24 -32.45 24.09 -6.56
CA MET A 24 -31.32 24.36 -5.67
C MET A 24 -31.33 23.45 -4.42
N LEU A 25 -32.51 23.16 -3.87
CA LEU A 25 -32.68 22.22 -2.74
C LEU A 25 -32.18 20.81 -3.05
N LEU A 26 -32.08 20.42 -4.33
CA LEU A 26 -31.51 19.12 -4.71
C LEU A 26 -30.03 18.99 -4.32
N GLU A 27 -29.32 20.10 -4.06
CA GLU A 27 -27.96 20.05 -3.51
C GLU A 27 -27.92 19.41 -2.12
N GLN A 28 -28.94 19.64 -1.29
CA GLN A 28 -29.06 18.99 0.02
C GLN A 28 -29.77 17.64 -0.03
N PHE A 29 -30.39 17.28 -1.16
CA PHE A 29 -30.99 15.96 -1.33
C PHE A 29 -30.00 14.96 -1.93
N GLY A 30 -29.55 15.21 -3.17
CA GLY A 30 -28.67 14.34 -3.96
C GLY A 30 -27.29 14.92 -4.27
N GLY A 31 -26.92 16.05 -3.69
CA GLY A 31 -25.58 16.64 -3.81
C GLY A 31 -24.54 15.98 -2.91
N ALA A 32 -23.27 16.33 -3.13
CA ALA A 32 -22.13 15.72 -2.44
C ALA A 32 -22.06 16.02 -0.94
N ASN A 33 -22.68 17.12 -0.51
CA ASN A 33 -22.74 17.54 0.89
C ASN A 33 -24.17 17.46 1.45
N GLY A 34 -25.07 16.73 0.76
CA GLY A 34 -26.46 16.60 1.15
C GLY A 34 -26.76 15.43 2.07
N GLU A 35 -28.01 15.35 2.51
CA GLU A 35 -28.50 14.45 3.55
C GLU A 35 -28.30 12.97 3.21
N LEU A 36 -28.45 12.58 1.94
CA LEU A 36 -28.22 11.20 1.56
C LEU A 36 -26.75 10.80 1.74
N ALA A 37 -25.81 11.72 1.46
CA ALA A 37 -24.39 11.44 1.66
C ALA A 37 -24.07 11.30 3.16
N ALA A 38 -24.59 12.19 4.01
CA ALA A 38 -24.44 12.12 5.45
C ALA A 38 -25.03 10.82 6.03
N ALA A 39 -26.30 10.52 5.71
CA ALA A 39 -26.99 9.31 6.16
C ALA A 39 -26.23 8.02 5.83
N MET A 40 -25.75 7.91 4.59
CA MET A 40 -25.03 6.72 4.13
C MET A 40 -23.62 6.66 4.72
N GLN A 41 -22.91 7.78 4.80
CA GLN A 41 -21.56 7.81 5.37
C GLN A 41 -21.58 7.32 6.82
N TYR A 42 -22.43 7.90 7.66
CA TYR A 42 -22.44 7.61 9.10
C TYR A 42 -22.97 6.20 9.39
N SER A 43 -24.00 5.76 8.67
CA SER A 43 -24.53 4.40 8.83
C SER A 43 -23.49 3.33 8.47
N ILE A 44 -22.76 3.50 7.37
CA ILE A 44 -21.76 2.50 6.95
C ILE A 44 -20.52 2.55 7.84
N GLN A 45 -20.07 3.73 8.27
CA GLN A 45 -19.02 3.85 9.29
C GLN A 45 -19.45 3.16 10.60
N GLY A 46 -20.70 3.35 11.05
CA GLY A 46 -21.25 2.69 12.23
C GLY A 46 -21.26 1.16 12.11
N LEU A 47 -21.54 0.61 10.93
CA LEU A 47 -21.43 -0.84 10.69
C LEU A 47 -20.00 -1.35 10.85
N ASN A 48 -19.01 -0.57 10.41
CA ASN A 48 -17.58 -0.90 10.49
C ASN A 48 -16.94 -0.53 11.83
N CYS A 49 -17.65 0.19 12.70
CA CYS A 49 -17.11 0.67 13.97
C CYS A 49 -17.08 -0.44 15.03
N GLU A 50 -15.90 -0.69 15.60
CA GLU A 50 -15.69 -1.66 16.67
C GLU A 50 -15.95 -1.08 18.08
N ASP A 51 -15.91 0.24 18.24
CA ASP A 51 -16.25 0.93 19.51
C ASP A 51 -17.78 1.01 19.67
N PRO A 52 -18.39 0.34 20.67
CA PRO A 52 -19.84 0.29 20.80
C PRO A 52 -20.50 1.65 21.02
N ASP A 53 -19.87 2.56 21.76
CA ASP A 53 -20.45 3.86 22.10
C ASP A 53 -20.42 4.79 20.89
N ARG A 54 -19.33 4.78 20.11
CA ARG A 54 -19.23 5.60 18.89
C ARG A 54 -20.01 5.00 17.75
N LYS A 55 -20.15 3.67 17.71
CA LYS A 55 -21.10 2.99 16.83
C LYS A 55 -22.52 3.46 17.07
N ASP A 56 -22.95 3.52 18.32
CA ASP A 56 -24.28 4.02 18.71
C ASP A 56 -24.49 5.46 18.20
N LEU A 57 -23.54 6.36 18.48
CA LEU A 57 -23.55 7.73 17.98
C LEU A 57 -23.68 7.81 16.44
N LEU A 58 -22.88 7.03 15.70
CA LEU A 58 -22.89 7.03 14.24
C LEU A 58 -24.22 6.52 13.68
N MET A 59 -24.79 5.48 14.29
CA MET A 59 -26.07 4.91 13.87
C MET A 59 -27.25 5.81 14.22
N ASP A 60 -27.20 6.51 15.36
CA ASP A 60 -28.19 7.51 15.77
C ASP A 60 -28.22 8.68 14.77
N ILE A 61 -27.08 9.31 14.53
CA ILE A 61 -27.00 10.44 13.60
C ILE A 61 -27.32 9.99 12.18
N GLY A 62 -26.75 8.87 11.70
CA GLY A 62 -27.07 8.32 10.37
C GLY A 62 -28.56 8.02 10.16
N THR A 63 -29.29 7.68 11.23
CA THR A 63 -30.75 7.51 11.21
C THR A 63 -31.49 8.85 11.23
N GLU A 64 -30.98 9.85 11.96
CA GLU A 64 -31.49 11.22 11.94
C GLU A 64 -31.39 11.84 10.54
N GLU A 65 -30.28 11.63 9.83
CA GLU A 65 -30.09 12.17 8.47
C GLU A 65 -31.08 11.59 7.44
N LEU A 66 -31.58 10.37 7.65
CA LEU A 66 -32.69 9.86 6.82
C LEU A 66 -33.99 10.65 7.04
N SER A 67 -34.19 11.18 8.25
CA SER A 67 -35.32 12.06 8.55
C SER A 67 -35.11 13.45 7.94
N HIS A 68 -33.88 13.98 7.95
CA HIS A 68 -33.53 15.21 7.26
C HIS A 68 -33.71 15.10 5.75
N LEU A 69 -33.28 13.99 5.15
CA LEU A 69 -33.51 13.68 3.74
C LEU A 69 -35.02 13.71 3.39
N GLU A 70 -35.88 13.19 4.27
CA GLU A 70 -37.33 13.24 4.09
C GLU A 70 -37.88 14.68 4.19
N VAL A 71 -37.37 15.49 5.12
CA VAL A 71 -37.73 16.92 5.28
C VAL A 71 -37.33 17.72 4.03
N VAL A 72 -36.07 17.63 3.59
CA VAL A 72 -35.55 18.32 2.39
C VAL A 72 -36.27 17.83 1.14
N GLY A 73 -36.44 16.51 1.00
CA GLY A 73 -37.15 15.92 -0.14
C GLY A 73 -38.60 16.39 -0.23
N THR A 74 -39.28 16.52 0.91
CA THR A 74 -40.64 17.07 0.98
C THR A 74 -40.66 18.54 0.59
N LEU A 75 -39.73 19.34 1.11
CA LEU A 75 -39.60 20.77 0.79
C LEU A 75 -39.35 20.98 -0.71
N ALA A 76 -38.36 20.31 -1.27
CA ALA A 76 -38.07 20.33 -2.71
C ALA A 76 -39.28 19.87 -3.53
N ARG A 77 -39.95 18.78 -3.12
CA ARG A 77 -41.16 18.29 -3.79
C ARG A 77 -42.28 19.32 -3.82
N MET A 78 -42.46 20.11 -2.76
CA MET A 78 -43.47 21.16 -2.68
C MET A 78 -43.17 22.30 -3.64
N HIS A 79 -41.91 22.76 -3.69
CA HIS A 79 -41.46 23.79 -4.64
C HIS A 79 -41.52 23.33 -6.11
N LEU A 80 -41.14 22.08 -6.41
CA LEU A 80 -41.07 21.54 -7.77
C LEU A 80 -42.42 21.11 -8.36
N LYS A 81 -43.45 20.99 -7.52
CA LYS A 81 -44.78 20.48 -7.92
C LYS A 81 -45.41 21.19 -9.12
N PRO A 82 -45.37 22.53 -9.22
CA PRO A 82 -45.97 23.23 -10.35
C PRO A 82 -45.36 22.83 -11.71
N SER A 83 -44.07 22.48 -11.75
CA SER A 83 -43.35 22.15 -13.00
C SER A 83 -43.92 20.96 -13.74
N LYS A 84 -44.63 20.04 -13.07
CA LYS A 84 -45.16 18.81 -13.67
C LYS A 84 -46.11 19.08 -14.85
N PHE A 85 -46.88 20.15 -14.79
CA PHE A 85 -47.93 20.45 -15.77
C PHE A 85 -47.66 21.74 -16.54
N ASP A 86 -46.49 22.36 -16.34
CA ASP A 86 -46.10 23.60 -17.00
C ASP A 86 -45.19 23.31 -18.20
N ARG A 87 -45.60 23.77 -19.38
CA ARG A 87 -44.85 23.54 -20.62
C ARG A 87 -43.52 24.29 -20.63
N HIS A 88 -43.46 25.52 -20.13
CA HIS A 88 -42.24 26.31 -20.13
C HIS A 88 -41.20 25.73 -19.15
N ALA A 89 -41.64 25.24 -18.00
CA ALA A 89 -40.80 24.50 -17.06
C ALA A 89 -40.27 23.21 -17.69
N ALA A 90 -41.09 22.49 -18.47
CA ALA A 90 -40.64 21.29 -19.17
C ALA A 90 -39.64 21.55 -20.30
N GLU A 91 -39.76 22.69 -20.98
CA GLU A 91 -38.79 23.15 -21.99
C GLU A 91 -37.47 23.61 -21.35
N ALA A 92 -37.53 24.22 -20.16
CA ALA A 92 -36.35 24.70 -19.44
C ALA A 92 -35.58 23.59 -18.71
N ASP A 93 -36.29 22.68 -18.04
CA ASP A 93 -35.72 21.58 -17.27
C ASP A 93 -36.56 20.30 -17.44
N PRO A 94 -36.34 19.55 -18.53
CA PRO A 94 -37.06 18.30 -18.77
C PRO A 94 -36.67 17.20 -17.76
N LEU A 95 -35.49 17.29 -17.13
CA LEU A 95 -35.07 16.32 -16.12
C LEU A 95 -36.02 16.36 -14.92
N ILE A 96 -36.35 17.56 -14.43
CA ILE A 96 -37.28 17.75 -13.32
C ILE A 96 -38.73 17.56 -13.75
N ALA A 97 -39.16 18.25 -14.82
CA ALA A 97 -40.58 18.32 -15.18
C ALA A 97 -41.10 17.00 -15.79
N ILE A 98 -40.32 16.39 -16.69
CA ILE A 98 -40.72 15.18 -17.42
C ILE A 98 -40.21 13.93 -16.72
N ALA A 99 -38.90 13.79 -16.56
CA ALA A 99 -38.30 12.59 -15.96
C ALA A 99 -38.64 12.47 -14.46
N GLY A 100 -38.56 13.57 -13.71
CA GLY A 100 -38.90 13.63 -12.29
C GLY A 100 -40.38 13.87 -11.99
N GLY A 101 -41.20 14.19 -13.00
CA GLY A 101 -42.63 14.47 -12.81
C GLY A 101 -42.91 15.63 -11.85
N GLY A 102 -42.04 16.66 -11.84
CA GLY A 102 -42.06 17.77 -10.90
C GLY A 102 -41.78 17.34 -9.46
N GLY A 103 -40.97 16.30 -9.26
CA GLY A 103 -40.58 15.74 -7.97
C GLY A 103 -39.07 15.65 -7.80
N VAL A 104 -38.66 15.00 -6.71
CA VAL A 104 -37.23 14.77 -6.40
C VAL A 104 -36.73 13.49 -7.06
N ASN A 105 -35.46 13.49 -7.43
CA ASN A 105 -34.70 12.32 -7.88
C ASN A 105 -33.29 12.40 -7.27
N LEU A 106 -32.49 11.34 -7.39
CA LEU A 106 -31.13 11.26 -6.86
C LEU A 106 -30.10 11.97 -7.76
N PHE A 107 -30.31 13.27 -7.97
CA PHE A 107 -29.38 14.16 -8.66
C PHE A 107 -29.12 15.40 -7.81
N ASN A 108 -28.01 16.08 -8.05
CA ASN A 108 -27.75 17.40 -7.48
C ASN A 108 -28.44 18.51 -8.29
N SER A 109 -28.22 19.77 -7.91
CA SER A 109 -28.82 20.96 -8.56
C SER A 109 -28.38 21.19 -10.03
N GLN A 110 -27.41 20.42 -10.52
CA GLN A 110 -26.93 20.42 -11.91
C GLN A 110 -27.36 19.16 -12.69
N GLY A 111 -28.15 18.28 -12.08
CA GLY A 111 -28.58 17.03 -12.71
C GLY A 111 -27.55 15.90 -12.69
N SER A 112 -26.42 16.05 -12.00
CA SER A 112 -25.44 14.97 -11.82
C SER A 112 -25.97 13.93 -10.86
N ALA A 113 -25.91 12.66 -11.24
CA ALA A 113 -26.38 11.55 -10.42
C ALA A 113 -25.58 11.47 -9.11
N TRP A 114 -26.28 11.17 -8.01
CA TRP A 114 -25.63 10.86 -6.74
C TRP A 114 -24.72 9.64 -6.92
N THR A 115 -23.52 9.71 -6.34
CA THR A 115 -22.52 8.62 -6.39
C THR A 115 -22.00 8.33 -4.99
N ALA A 116 -21.69 7.05 -4.73
CA ALA A 116 -21.04 6.64 -3.50
C ALA A 116 -19.63 7.23 -3.35
N ASP A 117 -19.03 7.79 -4.41
CA ASP A 117 -17.72 8.47 -4.36
C ASP A 117 -17.73 9.71 -3.44
N TYR A 118 -18.91 10.24 -3.12
CA TYR A 118 -19.07 11.32 -2.15
C TYR A 118 -18.68 10.89 -0.74
N LEU A 119 -18.86 9.61 -0.40
CA LEU A 119 -18.66 9.10 0.96
C LEU A 119 -17.17 9.00 1.30
N LYS A 120 -16.86 9.17 2.60
CA LYS A 120 -15.52 8.96 3.19
C LYS A 120 -15.64 7.94 4.31
N ILE A 121 -15.30 6.69 3.97
CA ILE A 121 -15.40 5.55 4.88
C ILE A 121 -14.04 4.86 4.85
N THR A 122 -13.31 4.92 5.96
CA THR A 122 -11.93 4.43 6.05
C THR A 122 -11.81 3.20 6.94
N GLY A 123 -12.73 3.01 7.89
CA GLY A 123 -12.62 1.98 8.91
C GLY A 123 -11.72 2.38 10.09
N GLU A 124 -11.07 3.55 10.01
CA GLU A 124 -10.29 4.13 11.10
C GLU A 124 -11.13 5.20 11.80
N LEU A 125 -11.64 4.88 13.00
CA LEU A 125 -12.65 5.68 13.70
C LEU A 125 -12.27 7.17 13.83
N ASP A 126 -11.04 7.49 14.21
CA ASP A 126 -10.65 8.89 14.38
C ASP A 126 -10.50 9.64 13.04
N VAL A 127 -10.20 8.93 11.95
CA VAL A 127 -10.17 9.50 10.59
C VAL A 127 -11.59 9.72 10.07
N ASP A 128 -12.48 8.77 10.32
CA ASP A 128 -13.90 8.85 9.96
C ASP A 128 -14.60 10.00 10.72
N LEU A 129 -14.36 10.16 12.03
CA LEU A 129 -14.90 11.28 12.80
C LEU A 129 -14.43 12.65 12.29
N ARG A 130 -13.15 12.79 11.91
CA ARG A 130 -12.64 14.02 11.27
C ARG A 130 -13.33 14.29 9.93
N SER A 131 -13.60 13.24 9.16
CA SER A 131 -14.33 13.34 7.90
C SER A 131 -15.78 13.77 8.11
N ASN A 132 -16.42 13.32 9.18
CA ASN A 132 -17.80 13.67 9.54
C ASN A 132 -17.90 15.14 9.99
N ILE A 133 -17.00 15.61 10.85
CA ILE A 133 -16.92 17.04 11.23
C ILE A 133 -16.82 17.93 9.98
N ALA A 134 -16.00 17.53 9.00
CA ALA A 134 -15.86 18.25 7.74
C ALA A 134 -17.11 18.15 6.86
N ALA A 135 -17.81 17.01 6.86
CA ALA A 135 -19.07 16.84 6.13
C ALA A 135 -20.17 17.76 6.68
N GLU A 136 -20.35 17.79 8.00
CA GLU A 136 -21.29 18.69 8.70
C GLU A 136 -21.02 20.16 8.40
N ALA A 137 -19.74 20.58 8.45
CA ALA A 137 -19.36 21.95 8.11
C ALA A 137 -19.71 22.32 6.67
N ARG A 138 -19.53 21.39 5.72
CA ARG A 138 -19.90 21.59 4.31
C ARG A 138 -21.41 21.60 4.10
N ALA A 139 -22.16 20.73 4.76
CA ALA A 139 -23.63 20.75 4.71
C ALA A 139 -24.19 22.06 5.28
N LYS A 140 -23.71 22.49 6.44
CA LYS A 140 -24.14 23.73 7.10
C LYS A 140 -23.97 24.98 6.23
N ILE A 141 -22.86 25.10 5.49
CA ILE A 141 -22.64 26.28 4.63
C ILE A 141 -23.53 26.26 3.39
N VAL A 142 -23.91 25.08 2.88
CA VAL A 142 -24.89 24.96 1.79
C VAL A 142 -26.27 25.39 2.29
N TYR A 143 -26.68 24.98 3.49
CA TYR A 143 -27.93 25.47 4.09
C TYR A 143 -27.97 26.99 4.27
N GLU A 144 -26.90 27.58 4.80
CA GLU A 144 -26.82 29.04 4.95
C GLU A 144 -27.00 29.77 3.62
N ARG A 145 -26.39 29.25 2.55
CA ARG A 145 -26.57 29.80 1.21
C ARG A 145 -28.01 29.65 0.72
N LEU A 146 -28.63 28.48 0.89
CA LEU A 146 -30.02 28.24 0.51
C LEU A 146 -30.98 29.18 1.25
N ILE A 147 -30.78 29.41 2.54
CA ILE A 147 -31.60 30.35 3.35
C ILE A 147 -31.55 31.77 2.74
N ASN A 148 -30.40 32.19 2.22
CA ASN A 148 -30.22 33.51 1.59
C ASN A 148 -30.86 33.63 0.21
N PHE A 149 -31.28 32.52 -0.42
CA PHE A 149 -31.84 32.49 -1.77
C PHE A 149 -33.35 32.24 -1.84
N THR A 150 -34.04 32.25 -0.70
CA THR A 150 -35.50 32.17 -0.64
C THR A 150 -36.04 33.28 0.26
N ASP A 151 -37.31 33.66 0.06
CA ASP A 151 -38.05 34.54 0.96
C ASP A 151 -39.24 33.85 1.65
N ASP A 152 -39.51 32.59 1.30
CA ASP A 152 -40.58 31.80 1.88
C ASP A 152 -40.28 31.46 3.35
N ALA A 153 -41.16 31.89 4.26
CA ALA A 153 -40.91 31.79 5.71
C ALA A 153 -40.89 30.34 6.20
N GLY A 154 -41.82 29.50 5.71
CA GLY A 154 -41.88 28.08 6.07
C GLY A 154 -40.66 27.29 5.60
N THR A 155 -40.14 27.66 4.43
CA THR A 155 -38.89 27.14 3.87
C THR A 155 -37.70 27.56 4.72
N LYS A 156 -37.60 28.85 5.08
CA LYS A 156 -36.55 29.35 5.97
C LYS A 156 -36.55 28.64 7.33
N ASP A 157 -37.71 28.42 7.92
CA ASP A 157 -37.84 27.71 9.19
C ASP A 157 -37.32 26.27 9.10
N ALA A 158 -37.67 25.54 8.04
CA ALA A 158 -37.19 24.18 7.82
C ALA A 158 -35.67 24.13 7.59
N LEU A 159 -35.12 25.02 6.76
CA LEU A 159 -33.68 25.10 6.50
C LEU A 159 -32.90 25.54 7.74
N GLN A 160 -33.45 26.44 8.55
CA GLN A 160 -32.85 26.86 9.82
C GLN A 160 -32.80 25.70 10.82
N PHE A 161 -33.84 24.88 10.90
CA PHE A 161 -33.84 23.66 11.70
C PHE A 161 -32.70 22.73 11.28
N LEU A 162 -32.65 22.35 9.99
CA LEU A 162 -31.62 21.45 9.44
C LEU A 162 -30.20 22.00 9.68
N MET A 163 -29.95 23.25 9.28
CA MET A 163 -28.66 23.92 9.51
C MET A 163 -28.21 23.89 10.97
N THR A 164 -29.16 24.00 11.92
CA THR A 164 -28.87 23.96 13.36
C THR A 164 -28.52 22.54 13.83
N ARG A 165 -29.12 21.51 13.21
CA ARG A 165 -28.77 20.11 13.48
C ARG A 165 -27.36 19.80 13.02
N GLU A 166 -26.89 20.35 11.90
CA GLU A 166 -25.51 20.13 11.45
C GLU A 166 -24.48 20.64 12.47
N ILE A 167 -24.75 21.80 13.09
CA ILE A 167 -23.90 22.30 14.17
C ILE A 167 -23.93 21.36 15.39
N THR A 168 -25.08 20.75 15.67
CA THR A 168 -25.20 19.79 16.78
C THR A 168 -24.45 18.50 16.49
N HIS A 169 -24.54 17.97 15.27
CA HIS A 169 -23.80 16.79 14.82
C HIS A 169 -22.30 17.06 14.84
N MET A 170 -21.87 18.20 14.29
CA MET A 170 -20.48 18.64 14.33
C MET A 170 -19.93 18.69 15.77
N LYS A 171 -20.73 19.21 16.72
CA LYS A 171 -20.39 19.20 18.15
C LYS A 171 -20.28 17.77 18.69
N ALA A 172 -21.24 16.89 18.37
CA ALA A 172 -21.23 15.51 18.84
C ALA A 172 -20.01 14.73 18.31
N PHE A 173 -19.70 14.83 17.02
CA PHE A 173 -18.52 14.21 16.41
C PHE A 173 -17.21 14.77 16.97
N SER A 174 -17.13 16.09 17.22
CA SER A 174 -15.95 16.72 17.81
C SER A 174 -15.70 16.20 19.23
N LEU A 175 -16.73 16.13 20.07
CA LEU A 175 -16.62 15.58 21.42
C LEU A 175 -16.29 14.08 21.40
N ALA A 176 -16.84 13.33 20.45
CA ALA A 176 -16.49 11.93 20.27
C ALA A 176 -15.01 11.76 19.89
N LEU A 177 -14.49 12.59 18.99
CA LEU A 177 -13.07 12.58 18.61
C LEU A 177 -12.16 12.96 19.77
N GLU A 178 -12.47 14.04 20.50
CA GLU A 178 -11.72 14.49 21.67
C GLU A 178 -11.67 13.41 22.77
N SER A 179 -12.78 12.70 22.98
CA SER A 179 -12.87 11.65 23.99
C SER A 179 -11.96 10.45 23.74
N LEU A 180 -11.49 10.24 22.49
CA LEU A 180 -10.48 9.22 22.19
C LEU A 180 -9.13 9.51 22.84
N SER A 181 -8.90 10.74 23.33
CA SER A 181 -7.67 11.16 23.99
C SER A 181 -6.40 10.88 23.17
N LYS A 182 -6.54 10.85 21.84
CA LYS A 182 -5.42 10.67 20.91
C LYS A 182 -4.73 12.03 20.67
N PRO A 183 -3.39 12.07 20.54
CA PRO A 183 -2.71 13.27 20.06
C PRO A 183 -3.26 13.68 18.67
N PRO A 184 -3.49 14.98 18.40
CA PRO A 184 -4.19 15.45 17.19
C PRO A 184 -3.65 14.91 15.86
N PHE A 185 -2.32 14.72 15.77
CA PHE A 185 -1.61 14.27 14.57
C PHE A 185 -1.24 12.78 14.59
N SER A 186 -1.71 12.02 15.58
CA SER A 186 -1.50 10.58 15.65
C SER A 186 -2.60 9.85 14.87
N ILE A 187 -2.29 9.49 13.62
CA ILE A 187 -3.19 8.76 12.72
C ILE A 187 -2.54 7.41 12.39
N GLY A 188 -3.28 6.32 12.58
CA GLY A 188 -2.76 4.97 12.40
C GLY A 188 -1.67 4.62 13.42
N ARG A 189 -0.77 3.69 13.05
CA ARG A 189 0.26 3.13 13.96
C ARG A 189 1.69 3.54 13.62
N ILE A 190 1.94 4.00 12.40
CA ILE A 190 3.28 4.30 11.91
C ILE A 190 3.59 5.76 12.20
N ALA A 191 4.67 6.01 12.95
CA ALA A 191 5.12 7.36 13.23
C ALA A 191 5.67 8.03 11.96
N PRO A 192 5.45 9.35 11.77
CA PRO A 192 6.06 10.08 10.68
C PRO A 192 7.58 10.15 10.84
N THR A 193 8.31 10.35 9.74
CA THR A 193 9.77 10.46 9.74
C THR A 193 10.22 11.64 10.61
N PRO A 194 11.08 11.41 11.63
CA PRO A 194 11.62 12.48 12.46
C PRO A 194 12.32 13.56 11.62
N GLY A 195 12.19 14.83 12.06
CA GLY A 195 12.74 15.99 11.35
C GLY A 195 11.95 16.40 10.11
N LEU A 196 11.46 15.45 9.30
CA LEU A 196 10.66 15.75 8.11
C LEU A 196 9.24 16.23 8.44
N VAL A 197 8.61 15.64 9.47
CA VAL A 197 7.27 16.05 9.93
C VAL A 197 7.17 17.54 10.30
N ASN A 198 8.32 18.15 10.62
CA ASN A 198 8.45 19.52 11.03
C ASN A 198 8.85 20.47 9.89
N GLN A 199 9.10 19.98 8.68
CA GLN A 199 9.48 20.83 7.54
C GLN A 199 8.25 21.36 6.81
N TYR A 200 8.15 22.68 6.71
CA TYR A 200 7.16 23.36 5.87
C TYR A 200 7.84 23.88 4.60
N PHE A 201 7.45 23.36 3.45
CA PHE A 201 8.01 23.75 2.15
C PHE A 201 7.26 24.95 1.57
N ASN A 202 7.97 26.05 1.34
CA ASN A 202 7.44 27.21 0.63
C ASN A 202 7.59 27.02 -0.88
N ASP A 203 6.68 26.24 -1.47
CA ASP A 203 6.74 25.88 -2.90
C ASP A 203 6.01 26.86 -3.83
N SER A 204 5.30 27.84 -3.28
CA SER A 204 4.64 28.91 -4.04
C SER A 204 5.17 30.26 -3.55
N THR A 205 6.25 30.73 -4.19
CA THR A 205 7.05 31.86 -3.69
C THR A 205 6.89 33.13 -4.51
N GLY A 206 7.11 34.29 -3.88
CA GLY A 206 7.33 35.58 -4.53
C GLY A 206 6.19 36.56 -4.33
N THR A 207 6.03 37.48 -5.30
CA THR A 207 4.93 38.45 -5.32
C THR A 207 4.02 38.16 -6.50
N GLY A 208 2.73 37.95 -6.23
CA GLY A 208 1.72 37.72 -7.24
C GLY A 208 1.18 39.01 -7.87
N ASP A 209 0.46 38.86 -8.99
CA ASP A 209 -0.14 39.98 -9.73
C ASP A 209 -1.22 40.74 -8.93
N HIS A 210 -1.72 40.16 -7.84
CA HIS A 210 -2.73 40.77 -6.96
C HIS A 210 -2.17 41.15 -5.58
N GLY A 211 -0.84 41.19 -5.43
CA GLY A 211 -0.16 41.60 -4.20
C GLY A 211 -0.04 40.48 -3.16
N GLU A 212 -0.21 39.23 -3.57
CA GLU A 212 0.17 38.06 -2.76
C GLU A 212 1.66 38.12 -2.43
N ILE A 213 2.02 37.67 -1.23
CA ILE A 213 3.40 37.63 -0.76
C ILE A 213 3.63 36.34 0.01
N ASP A 214 4.90 35.98 0.19
CA ASP A 214 5.30 34.89 1.09
C ASP A 214 4.92 35.21 2.54
N THR A 215 3.87 34.55 3.02
CA THR A 215 3.36 34.79 4.38
C THR A 215 3.95 33.83 5.41
N ARG A 216 4.24 34.38 6.59
CA ARG A 216 4.63 33.64 7.78
C ARG A 216 3.49 33.67 8.80
N GLY A 217 3.27 32.55 9.47
CA GLY A 217 2.19 32.38 10.45
C GLY A 217 2.35 31.09 11.24
N PRO A 218 1.51 30.83 12.26
CA PRO A 218 1.65 29.67 13.16
C PRO A 218 1.59 28.30 12.46
N TRP A 219 1.16 28.26 11.19
CA TRP A 219 1.17 27.07 10.33
C TRP A 219 2.54 26.80 9.66
N ASN A 220 3.51 27.72 9.72
CA ASN A 220 4.84 27.57 9.11
C ASN A 220 5.97 28.32 9.88
N GLU A 221 5.70 28.74 11.12
CA GLU A 221 6.65 29.40 12.02
C GLU A 221 6.37 28.99 13.47
N GLY A 222 7.42 28.88 14.30
CA GLY A 222 7.30 28.42 15.69
C GLY A 222 8.45 27.50 16.09
N SER A 223 8.46 27.03 17.35
CA SER A 223 9.57 26.23 17.89
C SER A 223 9.79 24.91 17.16
N ASP A 224 8.72 24.34 16.62
CA ASP A 224 8.74 22.99 16.06
C ASP A 224 8.77 23.02 14.53
N TRP A 225 8.59 24.18 13.89
CA TRP A 225 8.59 24.32 12.42
C TRP A 225 9.98 24.65 11.88
N VAL A 226 10.38 23.93 10.82
CA VAL A 226 11.52 24.21 9.96
C VAL A 226 10.99 24.74 8.63
N PHE A 227 10.99 26.06 8.47
CA PHE A 227 10.64 26.69 7.21
C PHE A 227 11.72 26.39 6.15
N THR A 228 11.32 25.78 5.05
CA THR A 228 12.21 25.28 4.00
C THR A 228 11.86 25.96 2.69
N GLU A 229 12.83 26.61 2.05
CA GLU A 229 12.67 27.16 0.71
C GLU A 229 12.42 26.05 -0.31
N SER A 230 11.71 26.36 -1.40
CA SER A 230 11.38 25.35 -2.40
C SER A 230 12.65 24.65 -2.94
N PRO A 231 12.70 23.31 -2.93
CA PRO A 231 13.80 22.55 -3.54
C PRO A 231 14.03 22.90 -5.02
N ALA A 232 12.96 23.30 -5.73
CA ALA A 232 13.05 23.72 -7.13
C ALA A 232 13.86 25.02 -7.32
N ILE A 233 13.87 25.91 -6.32
CA ILE A 233 14.64 27.16 -6.31
C ILE A 233 16.07 26.87 -5.85
N GLN A 234 16.24 26.02 -4.83
CA GLN A 234 17.56 25.63 -4.31
C GLN A 234 18.45 24.93 -5.37
N ALA A 235 17.86 24.20 -6.33
CA ALA A 235 18.59 23.59 -7.44
C ALA A 235 19.24 24.60 -8.42
N THR A 236 18.91 25.90 -8.30
CA THR A 236 19.36 26.95 -9.25
C THR A 236 20.44 27.88 -8.69
N GLU A 237 20.76 27.84 -7.38
CA GLU A 237 21.81 28.66 -6.77
C GLU A 237 22.96 27.83 -6.13
N PRO A 238 24.24 28.20 -6.35
CA PRO A 238 25.37 27.53 -5.72
C PRO A 238 25.56 28.05 -4.27
N GLY A 239 24.67 27.64 -3.38
CA GLY A 239 24.75 27.87 -1.92
C GLY A 239 24.62 26.57 -1.14
N PRO A 240 24.89 26.54 0.18
CA PRO A 240 24.62 25.37 0.99
C PRO A 240 23.10 25.16 0.99
N ALA A 241 22.64 24.19 0.21
CA ALA A 241 21.24 23.80 0.15
C ALA A 241 20.71 23.66 1.59
N GLY A 242 19.54 24.24 1.87
CA GLY A 242 18.78 23.86 3.05
C GLY A 242 18.38 22.41 2.89
N ALA A 243 19.30 21.51 3.25
CA ALA A 243 19.18 20.09 2.98
C ALA A 243 17.90 19.58 3.63
N ILE A 244 17.07 18.87 2.87
CA ILE A 244 15.92 18.16 3.42
C ILE A 244 16.43 17.32 4.59
N VAL A 245 16.04 17.69 5.80
CA VAL A 245 16.53 17.02 7.00
C VAL A 245 15.70 15.75 7.20
N THR A 246 16.17 14.63 6.67
CA THR A 246 15.58 13.33 6.94
C THR A 246 16.54 12.50 7.77
N GLU A 247 16.18 12.18 9.01
CA GLU A 247 16.74 11.02 9.67
C GLU A 247 15.90 9.81 9.27
N SER A 248 16.48 8.92 8.45
CA SER A 248 15.88 7.59 8.28
C SER A 248 15.76 6.93 9.66
N SER A 249 14.78 6.05 9.84
CA SER A 249 14.56 5.30 11.09
C SER A 249 15.89 4.87 11.73
N PRO A 250 16.01 4.90 13.07
CA PRO A 250 17.28 4.61 13.73
C PRO A 250 17.87 3.32 13.16
N GLN A 251 19.11 3.39 12.68
CA GLN A 251 19.88 2.22 12.22
C GLN A 251 20.08 1.29 13.41
N THR A 252 19.10 0.45 13.69
CA THR A 252 19.27 -0.67 14.60
C THR A 252 20.15 -1.68 13.89
N ASP A 253 21.44 -1.63 14.23
CA ASP A 253 22.45 -2.68 14.04
C ASP A 253 22.98 -2.94 12.61
N GLU A 254 23.34 -1.87 11.90
CA GLU A 254 24.09 -1.95 10.63
C GLU A 254 25.43 -2.69 10.80
N ALA A 255 26.04 -2.61 11.99
CA ALA A 255 27.26 -3.33 12.34
C ALA A 255 27.05 -4.85 12.40
N GLY A 256 26.01 -5.33 13.07
CA GLY A 256 25.72 -6.77 13.18
C GLY A 256 25.40 -7.44 11.84
N LEU A 257 24.57 -6.80 11.01
CA LEU A 257 24.22 -7.34 9.69
C LEU A 257 25.38 -7.24 8.69
N GLY A 258 26.17 -6.16 8.76
CA GLY A 258 27.37 -5.99 7.94
C GLY A 258 28.43 -7.04 8.22
N ASP A 259 28.70 -7.32 9.50
CA ASP A 259 29.63 -8.38 9.91
C ASP A 259 29.13 -9.76 9.50
N LEU A 260 27.82 -10.03 9.59
CA LEU A 260 27.22 -11.28 9.13
C LEU A 260 27.37 -11.46 7.61
N LEU A 261 27.10 -10.42 6.82
CA LEU A 261 27.32 -10.47 5.36
C LEU A 261 28.79 -10.79 5.02
N ILE A 262 29.72 -10.15 5.71
CA ILE A 262 31.15 -10.38 5.51
C ILE A 262 31.49 -11.84 5.82
N ASP A 263 31.00 -12.39 6.92
CA ASP A 263 31.27 -13.77 7.31
C ASP A 263 30.66 -14.79 6.33
N GLU A 264 29.45 -14.56 5.82
CA GLU A 264 28.85 -15.39 4.76
C GLU A 264 29.70 -15.37 3.48
N LEU A 265 30.15 -14.19 3.02
CA LEU A 265 31.04 -14.09 1.84
C LEU A 265 32.37 -14.83 2.04
N ARG A 266 32.90 -14.87 3.28
CA ARG A 266 34.14 -15.61 3.58
C ARG A 266 33.95 -17.11 3.55
N ASP A 267 32.80 -17.59 4.01
CA ASP A 267 32.46 -19.01 4.03
C ASP A 267 32.19 -19.49 2.59
N ILE A 268 31.47 -18.72 1.77
CA ILE A 268 31.28 -18.98 0.33
C ILE A 268 32.65 -18.99 -0.38
N LEU A 269 33.49 -17.96 -0.20
CA LEU A 269 34.82 -17.92 -0.84
C LEU A 269 35.68 -19.16 -0.52
N HIS A 270 35.53 -19.73 0.66
CA HIS A 270 36.22 -20.97 1.01
C HIS A 270 35.57 -22.20 0.39
N ALA A 271 34.25 -22.26 0.31
CA ALA A 271 33.52 -23.34 -0.33
C ALA A 271 33.96 -23.49 -1.80
N GLU A 272 33.86 -22.40 -2.55
CA GLU A 272 34.24 -22.27 -3.96
C GLU A 272 35.69 -22.70 -4.23
N LYS A 273 36.63 -22.23 -3.40
CA LYS A 273 38.05 -22.60 -3.50
C LYS A 273 38.34 -24.08 -3.23
N GLN A 274 37.45 -24.76 -2.52
CA GLN A 274 37.56 -26.21 -2.35
C GLN A 274 36.96 -26.95 -3.55
N LEU A 275 35.83 -26.46 -4.07
CA LEU A 275 35.17 -27.04 -5.24
C LEU A 275 36.05 -27.00 -6.49
N THR A 276 36.81 -25.93 -6.70
CA THR A 276 37.80 -25.88 -7.80
C THR A 276 38.82 -27.04 -7.78
N LYS A 277 39.02 -27.69 -6.62
CA LYS A 277 39.87 -28.89 -6.48
C LYS A 277 39.08 -30.20 -6.57
N ALA A 278 37.81 -30.20 -6.19
CA ALA A 278 36.95 -31.38 -6.17
C ALA A 278 36.35 -31.67 -7.55
N LEU A 279 35.87 -30.64 -8.25
CA LEU A 279 35.19 -30.76 -9.55
C LEU A 279 36.03 -31.46 -10.62
N PRO A 280 37.36 -31.22 -10.75
CA PRO A 280 38.19 -31.98 -11.69
C PRO A 280 38.19 -33.49 -11.41
N LYS A 281 38.14 -33.90 -10.14
CA LYS A 281 38.07 -35.33 -9.76
C LYS A 281 36.70 -35.92 -10.10
N MET A 282 35.63 -35.16 -9.89
CA MET A 282 34.26 -35.58 -10.25
C MET A 282 34.10 -35.71 -11.77
N ALA A 283 34.62 -34.75 -12.55
CA ALA A 283 34.67 -34.81 -14.00
C ALA A 283 35.43 -36.06 -14.50
N GLN A 284 36.57 -36.38 -13.89
CA GLN A 284 37.34 -37.58 -14.22
C GLN A 284 36.60 -38.89 -13.85
N ALA A 285 35.82 -38.87 -12.77
CA ALA A 285 35.06 -40.03 -12.31
C ALA A 285 33.77 -40.28 -13.13
N ALA A 286 33.23 -39.24 -13.77
CA ALA A 286 32.03 -39.30 -14.59
C ALA A 286 32.24 -40.17 -15.84
N ARG A 287 31.32 -41.11 -16.07
CA ARG A 287 31.41 -42.11 -17.14
C ARG A 287 30.59 -41.73 -18.37
N TYR A 288 29.62 -40.83 -18.22
CA TYR A 288 28.86 -40.26 -19.31
C TYR A 288 29.40 -38.88 -19.68
N ASP A 289 29.60 -38.66 -20.99
CA ASP A 289 30.20 -37.43 -21.51
C ASP A 289 29.43 -36.18 -21.09
N GLN A 290 28.08 -36.24 -21.09
CA GLN A 290 27.23 -35.15 -20.63
C GLN A 290 27.47 -34.76 -19.17
N LEU A 291 27.66 -35.74 -18.27
CA LEU A 291 27.93 -35.44 -16.86
C LEU A 291 29.33 -34.84 -16.67
N ARG A 292 30.31 -35.36 -17.41
CA ARG A 292 31.68 -34.81 -17.38
C ARG A 292 31.71 -33.36 -17.86
N GLU A 293 31.03 -33.05 -18.96
CA GLU A 293 30.90 -31.69 -19.49
C GLU A 293 30.24 -30.73 -18.48
N LEU A 294 29.21 -31.19 -17.76
CA LEU A 294 28.59 -30.37 -16.70
C LEU A 294 29.55 -30.04 -15.56
N PHE A 295 30.37 -30.99 -15.10
CA PHE A 295 31.37 -30.70 -14.07
C PHE A 295 32.49 -29.78 -14.56
N GLU A 296 32.89 -29.89 -15.82
CA GLU A 296 33.87 -28.98 -16.44
C GLU A 296 33.30 -27.56 -16.61
N GLN A 297 32.02 -27.44 -17.00
CA GLN A 297 31.32 -26.16 -17.07
C GLN A 297 31.18 -25.53 -15.69
N HIS A 298 30.71 -26.30 -14.70
CA HIS A 298 30.51 -25.80 -13.35
C HIS A 298 31.85 -25.36 -12.73
N LEU A 299 32.96 -26.05 -13.00
CA LEU A 299 34.29 -25.58 -12.60
C LEU A 299 34.62 -24.17 -13.13
N ALA A 300 34.28 -23.87 -14.39
CA ALA A 300 34.50 -22.54 -14.96
C ALA A 300 33.58 -21.47 -14.33
N GLU A 301 32.35 -21.84 -13.97
CA GLU A 301 31.41 -21.00 -13.23
C GLU A 301 31.95 -20.70 -11.82
N THR A 302 32.41 -21.72 -11.08
CA THR A 302 33.09 -21.64 -9.77
C THR A 302 34.28 -20.69 -9.78
N GLU A 303 35.12 -20.73 -10.83
CA GLU A 303 36.22 -19.78 -10.96
C GLU A 303 35.73 -18.33 -11.11
N GLY A 304 34.69 -18.10 -11.92
CA GLY A 304 34.06 -16.78 -12.07
C GLY A 304 33.26 -16.32 -10.85
N GLN A 305 32.74 -17.24 -10.04
CA GLN A 305 32.11 -16.99 -8.75
C GLN A 305 33.14 -16.45 -7.75
N ILE A 306 34.33 -17.06 -7.66
CA ILE A 306 35.43 -16.57 -6.83
C ILE A 306 35.80 -15.12 -7.17
N GLU A 307 35.91 -14.79 -8.47
CA GLU A 307 36.21 -13.43 -8.92
C GLU A 307 35.16 -12.43 -8.44
N ARG A 308 33.87 -12.76 -8.58
CA ARG A 308 32.78 -11.88 -8.13
C ARG A 308 32.70 -11.73 -6.62
N ILE A 309 33.01 -12.78 -5.85
CA ILE A 309 33.10 -12.67 -4.40
C ILE A 309 34.26 -11.74 -3.99
N ASN A 310 35.40 -11.80 -4.69
CA ASN A 310 36.50 -10.86 -4.45
C ASN A 310 36.09 -9.42 -4.78
N GLU A 311 35.34 -9.20 -5.86
CA GLU A 311 34.76 -7.89 -6.20
C GLU A 311 33.80 -7.40 -5.09
N CYS A 312 32.97 -8.28 -4.51
CA CYS A 312 32.15 -7.96 -3.35
C CYS A 312 32.99 -7.49 -2.15
N PHE A 313 34.13 -8.12 -1.87
CA PHE A 313 35.05 -7.69 -0.80
C PHE A 313 35.66 -6.32 -1.09
N GLU A 314 36.03 -6.04 -2.34
CA GLU A 314 36.54 -4.73 -2.77
C GLU A 314 35.49 -3.64 -2.58
N LEU A 315 34.24 -3.89 -2.98
CA LEU A 315 33.11 -2.96 -2.79
C LEU A 315 32.81 -2.68 -1.31
N LEU A 316 33.05 -3.64 -0.43
CA LEU A 316 32.90 -3.50 1.02
C LEU A 316 34.13 -2.83 1.69
N GLY A 317 35.22 -2.58 0.96
CA GLY A 317 36.47 -2.08 1.53
C GLY A 317 37.11 -3.06 2.52
N LYS A 318 36.90 -4.37 2.34
CA LYS A 318 37.39 -5.44 3.23
C LYS A 318 38.36 -6.34 2.47
N SER A 319 39.29 -6.97 3.19
CA SER A 319 40.19 -7.96 2.58
C SER A 319 39.49 -9.30 2.36
N ALA A 320 39.59 -9.86 1.15
CA ALA A 320 39.11 -11.19 0.80
C ALA A 320 39.90 -12.31 1.51
N ARG A 321 39.49 -12.65 2.73
CA ARG A 321 40.09 -13.72 3.53
C ARG A 321 39.06 -14.82 3.76
N SER A 322 39.22 -15.94 3.06
CA SER A 322 38.37 -17.12 3.24
C SER A 322 38.46 -17.65 4.68
N LYS A 323 37.33 -18.10 5.24
CA LYS A 323 37.23 -18.77 6.53
C LYS A 323 36.87 -20.25 6.30
N PRO A 324 37.42 -21.21 7.05
CA PRO A 324 37.14 -22.62 6.81
C PRO A 324 35.64 -22.97 6.85
N CYS A 325 35.07 -23.23 5.68
CA CYS A 325 33.70 -23.68 5.51
C CYS A 325 33.58 -25.18 5.82
N LYS A 326 33.13 -25.50 7.03
CA LYS A 326 33.00 -26.89 7.51
C LYS A 326 31.91 -27.68 6.80
N GLY A 327 30.83 -27.01 6.39
CA GLY A 327 29.75 -27.64 5.62
C GLY A 327 30.28 -28.21 4.30
N MET A 328 30.94 -27.36 3.52
CA MET A 328 31.51 -27.77 2.24
C MET A 328 32.62 -28.82 2.39
N MET A 329 33.46 -28.74 3.43
CA MET A 329 34.47 -29.78 3.71
C MET A 329 33.84 -31.17 3.83
N GLY A 330 32.75 -31.29 4.60
CA GLY A 330 32.04 -32.57 4.78
C GLY A 330 31.37 -33.06 3.49
N LEU A 331 30.76 -32.15 2.72
CA LEU A 331 30.14 -32.51 1.44
C LEU A 331 31.16 -33.00 0.40
N ILE A 332 32.35 -32.37 0.37
CA ILE A 332 33.44 -32.79 -0.52
C ILE A 332 34.00 -34.15 -0.06
N GLU A 333 34.18 -34.37 1.24
CA GLU A 333 34.62 -35.67 1.78
C GLU A 333 33.64 -36.79 1.39
N GLU A 334 32.33 -36.55 1.54
CA GLU A 334 31.29 -37.49 1.10
C GLU A 334 31.34 -37.72 -0.44
N GLY A 335 31.59 -36.67 -1.22
CA GLY A 335 31.78 -36.76 -2.66
C GLY A 335 33.01 -37.61 -3.05
N GLU A 336 34.13 -37.46 -2.34
CA GLU A 336 35.34 -38.25 -2.56
C GLU A 336 35.13 -39.74 -2.23
N GLU A 337 34.37 -40.05 -1.18
CA GLU A 337 33.96 -41.43 -0.88
C GLU A 337 33.12 -42.03 -2.01
N ILE A 338 32.15 -41.27 -2.53
CA ILE A 338 31.28 -41.69 -3.64
C ILE A 338 32.10 -41.97 -4.91
N VAL A 339 33.10 -41.13 -5.21
CA VAL A 339 34.03 -41.36 -6.33
C VAL A 339 34.75 -42.70 -6.16
N GLY A 340 35.28 -43.00 -4.97
CA GLY A 340 35.98 -44.25 -4.69
C GLY A 340 35.08 -45.49 -4.74
N GLU A 341 33.85 -45.40 -4.22
CA GLU A 341 32.86 -46.48 -4.32
C GLU A 341 32.39 -46.73 -5.75
N GLY A 342 32.36 -45.68 -6.57
CA GLY A 342 31.91 -45.70 -7.96
C GLY A 342 32.65 -46.73 -8.80
N GLU A 343 33.93 -46.98 -8.53
CA GLU A 343 34.76 -48.00 -9.22
C GLU A 343 34.11 -49.39 -9.24
N ARG A 344 33.31 -49.72 -8.22
CA ARG A 344 32.64 -51.02 -8.07
C ARG A 344 31.19 -51.03 -8.57
N LYS A 345 30.66 -49.89 -9.01
CA LYS A 345 29.27 -49.72 -9.46
C LYS A 345 29.18 -49.81 -10.99
N GLU A 346 28.01 -50.20 -11.51
CA GLU A 346 27.69 -50.10 -12.93
C GLU A 346 27.66 -48.63 -13.39
N ASN A 347 27.88 -48.36 -14.68
CA ASN A 347 28.08 -47.00 -15.19
C ASN A 347 26.97 -46.03 -14.81
N ALA A 348 25.69 -46.43 -14.99
CA ALA A 348 24.56 -45.55 -14.65
C ALA A 348 24.45 -45.32 -13.13
N ALA A 349 24.72 -46.33 -12.31
CA ALA A 349 24.66 -46.22 -10.85
C ALA A 349 25.81 -45.37 -10.29
N ALA A 350 27.00 -45.44 -10.89
CA ALA A 350 28.14 -44.60 -10.52
C ALA A 350 27.84 -43.11 -10.79
N ASP A 351 27.37 -42.77 -11.98
CA ASP A 351 27.08 -41.38 -12.36
C ASP A 351 25.87 -40.80 -11.64
N LEU A 352 24.82 -41.61 -11.37
CA LEU A 352 23.71 -41.16 -10.52
C LEU A 352 24.16 -40.84 -9.08
N ALA A 353 25.14 -41.57 -8.55
CA ALA A 353 25.71 -41.27 -7.24
C ALA A 353 26.53 -39.97 -7.27
N LEU A 354 27.30 -39.72 -8.33
CA LEU A 354 28.02 -38.46 -8.53
C LEU A 354 27.06 -37.27 -8.64
N ILE A 355 25.95 -37.43 -9.37
CA ILE A 355 24.91 -36.40 -9.47
C ILE A 355 24.32 -36.11 -8.07
N GLY A 356 23.96 -37.14 -7.32
CA GLY A 356 23.45 -36.96 -5.95
C GLY A 356 24.45 -36.24 -5.03
N ALA A 357 25.75 -36.50 -5.18
CA ALA A 357 26.79 -35.77 -4.46
C ALA A 357 26.84 -34.29 -4.86
N ALA A 358 26.85 -34.01 -6.16
CA ALA A 358 26.88 -32.65 -6.70
C ALA A 358 25.64 -31.85 -6.29
N GLN A 359 24.44 -32.42 -6.37
CA GLN A 359 23.22 -31.71 -5.97
C GLN A 359 23.24 -31.26 -4.50
N ARG A 360 23.85 -32.02 -3.60
CA ARG A 360 23.99 -31.58 -2.20
C ARG A 360 24.93 -30.38 -2.05
N VAL A 361 25.96 -30.30 -2.89
CA VAL A 361 26.84 -29.14 -3.02
C VAL A 361 26.04 -27.94 -3.56
N GLU A 362 25.34 -28.10 -4.68
CA GLU A 362 24.51 -27.03 -5.27
C GLU A 362 23.51 -26.44 -4.27
N HIS A 363 22.79 -27.30 -3.55
CA HIS A 363 21.82 -26.86 -2.55
C HIS A 363 22.45 -26.11 -1.37
N TYR A 364 23.68 -26.46 -0.99
CA TYR A 364 24.43 -25.72 0.01
C TYR A 364 24.77 -24.32 -0.50
N GLU A 365 25.29 -24.22 -1.72
CA GLU A 365 25.68 -22.93 -2.32
C GLU A 365 24.48 -22.03 -2.60
N MET A 366 23.38 -22.58 -3.12
CA MET A 366 22.12 -21.86 -3.28
C MET A 366 21.63 -21.24 -1.97
N ALA A 367 21.73 -21.97 -0.86
CA ALA A 367 21.34 -21.47 0.47
C ALA A 367 22.28 -20.34 0.95
N SER A 368 23.58 -20.50 0.78
CA SER A 368 24.59 -19.50 1.17
C SER A 368 24.48 -18.23 0.33
N TYR A 369 24.41 -18.33 -1.01
CA TYR A 369 24.24 -17.18 -1.90
C TYR A 369 22.92 -16.45 -1.68
N THR A 370 21.82 -17.17 -1.45
CA THR A 370 20.53 -16.56 -1.11
C THR A 370 20.63 -15.72 0.17
N THR A 371 21.28 -16.27 1.20
CA THR A 371 21.45 -15.59 2.49
C THR A 371 22.30 -14.33 2.32
N ALA A 372 23.46 -14.43 1.67
CA ALA A 372 24.34 -13.30 1.42
C ALA A 372 23.67 -12.21 0.56
N ARG A 373 22.95 -12.58 -0.50
CA ARG A 373 22.20 -11.63 -1.35
C ARG A 373 21.13 -10.88 -0.54
N ASN A 374 20.35 -11.59 0.28
CA ASN A 374 19.30 -10.97 1.09
C ASN A 374 19.88 -10.00 2.14
N LEU A 375 21.01 -10.35 2.76
CA LEU A 375 21.74 -9.46 3.66
C LEU A 375 22.26 -8.21 2.93
N ALA A 376 22.86 -8.38 1.75
CA ALA A 376 23.32 -7.27 0.91
C ALA A 376 22.15 -6.35 0.48
N GLN A 377 20.97 -6.93 0.21
CA GLN A 377 19.76 -6.17 -0.11
C GLN A 377 19.26 -5.37 1.09
N GLN A 378 19.25 -5.97 2.28
CA GLN A 378 18.86 -5.29 3.52
C GLN A 378 19.81 -4.13 3.85
N LEU A 379 21.11 -4.30 3.58
CA LEU A 379 22.16 -3.28 3.72
C LEU A 379 22.23 -2.30 2.53
N ARG A 380 21.33 -2.42 1.55
CA ARG A 380 21.23 -1.55 0.35
C ARG A 380 22.49 -1.54 -0.54
N HIS A 381 23.28 -2.63 -0.53
CA HIS A 381 24.42 -2.80 -1.43
C HIS A 381 23.99 -3.35 -2.80
N SER A 382 23.36 -2.53 -3.63
CA SER A 382 22.79 -2.95 -4.93
C SER A 382 23.78 -3.61 -5.88
N ALA A 383 25.03 -3.14 -5.93
CA ALA A 383 26.09 -3.74 -6.74
C ALA A 383 26.41 -5.18 -6.29
N ILE A 384 26.55 -5.39 -4.98
CA ILE A 384 26.79 -6.72 -4.38
C ILE A 384 25.60 -7.65 -4.64
N VAL A 385 24.36 -7.14 -4.51
CA VAL A 385 23.15 -7.91 -4.84
C VAL A 385 23.20 -8.42 -6.28
N SER A 386 23.62 -7.58 -7.24
CA SER A 386 23.74 -7.98 -8.64
C SER A 386 24.78 -9.09 -8.84
N LEU A 387 25.94 -8.97 -8.21
CA LEU A 387 27.02 -9.96 -8.32
C LEU A 387 26.61 -11.33 -7.77
N LEU A 388 26.00 -11.34 -6.57
CA LEU A 388 25.56 -12.56 -5.89
C LEU A 388 24.34 -13.19 -6.58
N SER A 389 23.43 -12.38 -7.13
CA SER A 389 22.27 -12.89 -7.88
C SER A 389 22.70 -13.65 -9.14
N LYS A 390 23.79 -13.21 -9.78
CA LYS A 390 24.34 -13.92 -10.93
C LYS A 390 24.91 -15.28 -10.52
N SER A 391 25.55 -15.41 -9.36
CA SER A 391 26.15 -16.69 -8.91
C SER A 391 25.06 -17.67 -8.57
N LEU A 392 24.06 -17.18 -7.81
CA LEU A 392 22.90 -17.98 -7.46
C LEU A 392 22.18 -18.55 -8.69
N ALA A 393 22.06 -17.76 -9.77
CA ALA A 393 21.44 -18.22 -11.00
C ALA A 393 22.27 -19.28 -11.74
N GLU A 394 23.60 -19.23 -11.61
CA GLU A 394 24.50 -20.27 -12.14
C GLU A 394 24.32 -21.58 -11.35
N GLU A 395 24.26 -21.55 -10.01
CA GLU A 395 23.99 -22.77 -9.20
C GLU A 395 22.59 -23.37 -9.48
N GLU A 396 21.58 -22.50 -9.56
CA GLU A 396 20.21 -22.92 -9.87
C GLU A 396 20.13 -23.62 -11.24
N ASN A 397 20.93 -23.16 -12.21
CA ASN A 397 21.03 -23.76 -13.52
C ASN A 397 21.83 -25.07 -13.49
N ALA A 398 22.93 -25.14 -12.74
CA ALA A 398 23.72 -26.36 -12.56
C ALA A 398 22.88 -27.51 -11.97
N ASP A 399 22.11 -27.28 -10.90
CA ASP A 399 21.20 -28.29 -10.35
C ASP A 399 20.12 -28.73 -11.35
N GLN A 400 19.56 -27.81 -12.13
CA GLN A 400 18.58 -28.16 -13.16
C GLN A 400 19.18 -29.06 -14.25
N LEU A 401 20.41 -28.80 -14.68
CA LEU A 401 21.12 -29.61 -15.66
C LEU A 401 21.47 -31.00 -15.09
N LEU A 402 21.92 -31.07 -13.83
CA LEU A 402 22.13 -32.34 -13.12
C LEU A 402 20.85 -33.19 -13.07
N ASN A 403 19.71 -32.57 -12.77
CA ASN A 403 18.41 -33.24 -12.79
C ASN A 403 18.03 -33.80 -14.17
N GLN A 404 18.35 -33.08 -15.26
CA GLN A 404 18.08 -33.55 -16.63
C GLN A 404 18.93 -34.78 -16.98
N VAL A 405 20.21 -34.77 -16.61
CA VAL A 405 21.10 -35.92 -16.81
C VAL A 405 20.65 -37.10 -15.94
N ALA A 406 20.28 -36.87 -14.68
CA ALA A 406 19.79 -37.92 -13.78
C ALA A 406 18.55 -38.64 -14.36
N ARG A 407 17.56 -37.89 -14.86
CA ARG A 407 16.37 -38.48 -15.49
C ARG A 407 16.72 -39.34 -16.70
N SER A 408 17.67 -38.87 -17.51
CA SER A 408 18.15 -39.60 -18.69
C SER A 408 18.81 -40.91 -18.28
N LEU A 409 19.69 -40.89 -17.26
CA LEU A 409 20.35 -42.08 -16.73
C LEU A 409 19.38 -43.07 -16.07
N MET A 410 18.38 -42.58 -15.32
CA MET A 410 17.34 -43.41 -14.72
C MET A 410 16.48 -44.11 -15.78
N SER A 411 16.29 -43.51 -16.96
CA SER A 411 15.56 -44.15 -18.06
C SER A 411 16.34 -45.30 -18.72
N VAL A 412 17.68 -45.25 -18.67
CA VAL A 412 18.58 -46.28 -19.23
C VAL A 412 18.85 -47.39 -18.21
N ALA A 413 18.84 -47.09 -16.92
CA ALA A 413 18.87 -48.08 -15.86
C ALA A 413 17.55 -48.85 -15.85
N LYS A 414 17.54 -50.12 -16.29
CA LYS A 414 16.35 -50.99 -16.30
C LYS A 414 15.59 -50.88 -14.97
N MET A 415 14.35 -50.38 -15.01
CA MET A 415 13.47 -50.44 -13.85
C MET A 415 13.32 -51.92 -13.42
N PRO A 416 13.49 -52.25 -12.13
CA PRO A 416 13.10 -53.57 -11.65
C PRO A 416 11.60 -53.79 -11.95
N ALA A 417 11.23 -55.04 -12.25
CA ALA A 417 9.83 -55.40 -12.45
C ALA A 417 9.00 -54.92 -11.24
N SER A 418 7.83 -54.34 -11.50
CA SER A 418 6.92 -53.85 -10.48
C SER A 418 6.70 -54.92 -9.42
N VAL A 419 7.08 -54.63 -8.17
CA VAL A 419 6.64 -55.41 -7.03
C VAL A 419 5.16 -55.08 -6.87
N GLU A 420 4.28 -55.85 -7.51
CA GLU A 420 2.88 -55.90 -7.13
C GLU A 420 2.84 -56.33 -5.66
N LEU A 421 2.47 -55.41 -4.78
CA LEU A 421 2.15 -55.73 -3.40
C LEU A 421 0.93 -56.64 -3.43
N THR A 422 1.15 -57.94 -3.28
CA THR A 422 0.10 -58.89 -2.92
C THR A 422 -0.43 -58.51 -1.54
N GLU A 423 -1.73 -58.21 -1.51
CA GLU A 423 -2.66 -57.81 -0.43
C GLU A 423 -2.17 -57.83 1.03
#